data_AF-A0A496MXF5-F1
#
_entry.id   AF-A0A496MXF5-F1
#
_cell.length_a   1.000
_cell.length_b   1.000
_cell.length_c   1.000
_cell.angle_alpha   90.00
_cell.angle_beta   90.00
_cell.angle_gamma   90.00
#
_symmetry.space_group_name_H-M   'P 1'
#
loop_
_entity.id
_entity.type
_entity.pdbx_description
1 polymer ?
#
loop_
_entity_poly.entity_id
_entity_poly.type
_entity_poly.pdbx_seq_one_letter_code
_entity_poly.pdbx_strand_id
1 'polypeptide(L)'
;MSAENQMAEYPVFDGQVSSRMNYIDGYDPSSLMAPHSSLLRTSTWVGMGLVLSSLAAIGLTIFGAASSVYHISDYASTYLIIGLVLAAILLVGGFGLIQYGRRYYYQYRAETGRVN
;
A
#
# COMPACT_ATOMS: atom_id res chain seq x y z
N MET A 1 11.55 24.22 45.05
CA MET A 1 10.82 24.02 43.79
C MET A 1 11.26 22.66 43.24
N SER A 2 10.41 21.64 43.36
CA SER A 2 10.73 20.25 42.99
C SER A 2 10.66 20.09 41.47
N ALA A 3 11.71 19.54 40.89
CA ALA A 3 11.80 19.19 39.47
C ALA A 3 11.11 17.85 39.23
N GLU A 4 9.77 17.84 39.34
CA GLU A 4 8.96 16.64 39.20
C GLU A 4 7.99 16.81 38.04
N ASN A 5 8.05 15.87 37.09
CA ASN A 5 7.09 15.61 36.02
C ASN A 5 7.13 16.52 34.78
N GLN A 6 8.26 16.49 34.06
CA GLN A 6 8.21 16.58 32.59
C GLN A 6 8.55 15.21 32.02
N MET A 7 7.69 14.22 32.27
CA MET A 7 7.64 13.06 31.41
C MET A 7 7.37 13.62 30.02
N ALA A 8 8.32 13.49 29.09
CA ALA A 8 8.11 13.87 27.71
C ALA A 8 6.92 13.07 27.19
N GLU A 9 5.74 13.69 27.22
CA GLU A 9 4.52 13.06 26.77
C GLU A 9 4.70 12.80 25.28
N TYR A 10 4.89 11.53 24.93
CA TYR A 10 5.02 11.14 23.55
C TYR A 10 3.71 11.52 22.86
N PRO A 11 3.74 12.32 21.78
CA PRO A 11 2.52 12.75 21.12
C PRO A 11 1.74 11.52 20.66
N VAL A 12 0.52 11.38 21.19
CA VAL A 12 -0.40 10.33 20.77
C VAL A 12 -0.94 10.70 19.38
N PHE A 13 -0.47 9.99 18.36
CA PHE A 13 -0.88 10.21 16.98
C PHE A 13 -2.23 9.56 16.67
N ASP A 14 -3.32 10.22 17.08
CA ASP A 14 -4.73 9.85 16.83
C ASP A 14 -5.18 10.08 15.36
N GLY A 15 -4.30 10.59 14.49
CA GLY A 15 -4.67 10.88 13.10
C GLY A 15 -5.56 12.11 12.92
N GLN A 16 -5.91 12.81 14.00
CA GLN A 16 -6.41 14.19 14.01
C GLN A 16 -5.40 15.14 13.35
N VAL A 17 -5.87 16.17 12.63
CA VAL A 17 -5.03 17.17 11.93
C VAL A 17 -4.07 17.88 12.89
N SER A 18 -4.52 18.12 14.13
CA SER A 18 -3.75 18.81 15.16
C SER A 18 -2.49 18.07 15.65
N SER A 19 -2.42 16.75 15.49
CA SER A 19 -1.23 15.96 15.84
C SER A 19 -0.23 15.81 14.69
N ARG A 20 -0.51 16.38 13.51
CA ARG A 20 0.30 16.25 12.28
C ARG A 20 1.31 17.37 12.03
N MET A 21 1.29 18.45 12.82
CA MET A 21 2.00 19.69 12.49
C MET A 21 2.89 20.24 13.62
N ASN A 22 3.45 19.40 14.48
CA ASN A 22 4.51 19.83 15.40
C ASN A 22 5.89 19.36 14.91
N TYR A 23 6.17 19.52 13.62
CA TYR A 23 7.56 19.45 13.17
C TYR A 23 8.25 20.73 13.61
N ILE A 24 9.46 20.59 14.17
CA ILE A 24 10.31 21.74 14.48
C ILE A 24 10.48 22.56 13.19
N ASP A 25 10.35 23.89 13.27
CA ASP A 25 10.51 24.74 12.10
C ASP A 25 11.87 24.50 11.43
N GLY A 26 11.83 24.15 10.13
CA GLY A 26 13.01 23.78 9.34
C GLY A 26 13.38 22.29 9.36
N TYR A 27 12.70 21.47 10.17
CA TYR A 27 12.87 20.01 10.16
C TYR A 27 11.95 19.37 9.13
N ASP A 28 12.56 18.60 8.23
CA ASP A 28 11.84 17.78 7.26
C ASP A 28 11.86 16.31 7.70
N PRO A 29 10.71 15.74 8.12
CA PRO A 29 10.66 14.36 8.58
C PRO A 29 10.93 13.37 7.45
N SER A 30 11.60 12.26 7.77
CA SER A 30 11.75 11.16 6.82
C SER A 30 10.38 10.57 6.41
N SER A 31 10.17 10.36 5.11
CA SER A 31 8.92 9.79 4.56
C SER A 31 8.60 8.38 5.08
N LEU A 32 9.61 7.65 5.56
CA LEU A 32 9.47 6.31 6.15
C LEU A 32 8.82 6.33 7.53
N MET A 33 9.22 7.29 8.38
CA MET A 33 8.78 7.39 9.77
C MET A 33 7.70 8.45 9.98
N ALA A 34 7.26 9.12 8.90
CA ALA A 34 6.24 10.15 8.98
C ALA A 34 4.87 9.55 9.38
N PRO A 35 4.08 10.18 10.27
CA PRO A 35 2.74 9.72 10.64
C PRO A 35 1.76 9.61 9.45
N HIS A 36 1.97 10.40 8.39
CA HIS A 36 1.22 10.33 7.15
C HIS A 36 1.75 9.28 6.15
N SER A 37 2.80 8.54 6.50
CA SER A 37 3.39 7.51 5.66
C SER A 37 2.39 6.40 5.36
N SER A 38 2.29 6.00 4.08
CA SER A 38 1.47 4.86 3.66
C SER A 38 2.03 3.54 4.18
N LEU A 39 3.31 3.48 4.57
CA LEU A 39 3.94 2.27 5.14
C LEU A 39 3.37 1.92 6.52
N LEU A 40 2.79 2.88 7.24
CA LEU A 40 2.12 2.62 8.52
C LEU A 40 0.70 2.08 8.34
N ARG A 41 0.21 1.93 7.11
CA ARG A 41 -1.15 1.49 6.82
C ARG A 41 -1.15 0.04 6.37
N THR A 42 -1.86 -0.81 7.10
CA THR A 42 -2.06 -2.22 6.76
C THR A 42 -2.61 -2.40 5.34
N SER A 43 -3.49 -1.49 4.89
CA SER A 43 -4.04 -1.52 3.53
C SER A 43 -2.95 -1.46 2.45
N THR A 44 -1.89 -0.68 2.66
CA THR A 44 -0.80 -0.56 1.69
C THR A 44 0.00 -1.85 1.61
N TRP A 45 0.29 -2.48 2.75
CA TRP A 45 0.98 -3.78 2.82
C TRP A 45 0.17 -4.90 2.17
N VAL A 46 -1.12 -4.99 2.50
CA VAL A 46 -2.03 -5.96 1.86
C VAL A 46 -2.11 -5.70 0.37
N GLY A 47 -2.23 -4.43 -0.06
CA GLY A 47 -2.24 -4.07 -1.47
C GLY A 47 -0.95 -4.49 -2.21
N MET A 48 0.22 -4.25 -1.63
CA MET A 48 1.49 -4.72 -2.18
C MET A 48 1.56 -6.25 -2.23
N GLY A 49 1.08 -6.93 -1.19
CA GLY A 49 0.98 -8.39 -1.14
C GLY A 49 0.11 -8.93 -2.28
N LEU A 50 -1.06 -8.35 -2.54
CA LEU A 50 -1.93 -8.74 -3.64
C LEU A 50 -1.26 -8.50 -5.01
N VAL A 51 -0.56 -7.38 -5.19
CA VAL A 51 0.21 -7.12 -6.43
C VAL A 51 1.29 -8.19 -6.61
N LEU A 52 2.01 -8.58 -5.56
CA LEU A 52 3.00 -9.66 -5.63
C LEU A 52 2.35 -11.01 -5.94
N SER A 53 1.23 -11.35 -5.30
CA SER A 53 0.48 -12.58 -5.56
C SER A 53 -0.06 -12.65 -7.00
N SER A 54 -0.30 -11.51 -7.66
CA SER A 54 -0.75 -11.48 -9.06
C SER A 54 0.24 -12.16 -10.01
N LEU A 55 1.53 -12.23 -9.65
CA LEU A 55 2.55 -12.92 -10.45
C LEU A 55 2.23 -14.40 -10.66
N ALA A 56 1.69 -15.07 -9.64
CA ALA A 56 1.28 -16.47 -9.76
C ALA A 56 0.12 -16.64 -10.75
N ALA A 57 -0.83 -15.69 -10.75
CA ALA A 57 -1.96 -15.68 -11.68
C ALA A 57 -1.52 -15.43 -13.13
N ILE A 58 -0.54 -14.53 -13.32
CA ILE A 58 0.09 -14.29 -14.62
C ILE A 58 0.79 -15.56 -15.11
N GLY A 59 1.52 -16.26 -14.23
CA GLY A 59 2.13 -17.56 -14.55
C GLY A 59 1.12 -18.60 -15.01
N LEU A 60 -0.03 -18.72 -14.31
CA LEU A 60 -1.12 -19.60 -14.70
C LEU A 60 -1.71 -19.21 -16.07
N THR A 61 -1.82 -17.91 -16.35
CA THR A 61 -2.30 -17.40 -17.64
C THR A 61 -1.37 -17.80 -18.78
N ILE A 62 -0.06 -17.62 -18.59
CA ILE A 62 0.97 -18.04 -19.56
C ILE A 62 0.90 -19.55 -19.78
N PHE A 63 0.78 -20.33 -18.70
CA PHE A 63 0.64 -21.78 -18.80
C PHE A 63 -0.60 -22.20 -19.59
N GLY A 64 -1.75 -21.59 -19.33
CA GLY A 64 -2.99 -21.84 -20.09
C GLY A 64 -2.85 -21.50 -21.57
N ALA A 65 -2.22 -20.36 -21.89
CA ALA A 65 -1.97 -19.94 -23.26
C ALA A 65 -0.96 -20.84 -23.99
N ALA A 66 0.11 -21.27 -23.33
CA ALA A 66 1.04 -22.24 -23.92
C ALA A 66 0.35 -23.59 -24.14
N SER A 67 -0.46 -24.04 -23.18
CA SER A 67 -1.17 -25.30 -23.27
C SER A 67 -2.17 -25.35 -24.43
N SER A 68 -2.78 -24.21 -24.80
CA SER A 68 -3.71 -24.14 -25.94
C SER A 68 -2.98 -24.22 -27.29
N VAL A 69 -1.76 -23.68 -27.38
CA VAL A 69 -0.94 -23.72 -28.60
C VAL A 69 -0.29 -25.09 -28.80
N TYR A 70 0.22 -25.69 -27.72
CA TYR A 70 0.97 -26.95 -27.78
C TYR A 70 0.13 -28.19 -27.46
N HIS A 71 -1.18 -28.02 -27.25
CA HIS A 71 -2.12 -29.11 -26.92
C HIS A 71 -1.67 -29.95 -25.70
N ILE A 72 -1.13 -29.28 -24.67
CA ILE A 72 -0.56 -29.93 -23.47
C ILE A 72 -1.66 -30.42 -22.52
N SER A 73 -2.81 -29.75 -22.51
CA SER A 73 -3.92 -30.05 -21.60
C SER A 73 -5.27 -29.72 -22.23
N ASP A 74 -6.25 -30.60 -22.05
CA ASP A 74 -7.64 -30.37 -22.45
C ASP A 74 -8.30 -29.20 -21.70
N TYR A 75 -7.73 -28.81 -20.55
CA TYR A 75 -8.22 -27.72 -19.71
C TYR A 75 -7.49 -26.39 -19.96
N ALA A 76 -6.73 -26.26 -21.06
CA ALA A 76 -5.97 -25.07 -21.39
C ALA A 76 -6.80 -23.77 -21.29
N SER A 77 -8.00 -23.77 -21.87
CA SER A 77 -8.93 -22.63 -21.82
C SER A 77 -9.34 -22.27 -20.40
N THR A 78 -9.56 -23.27 -19.55
CA THR A 78 -9.94 -23.08 -18.14
C THR A 78 -8.81 -22.42 -17.36
N TYR A 79 -7.57 -22.89 -17.51
CA TYR A 79 -6.41 -22.29 -16.85
C TYR A 79 -6.17 -20.84 -17.30
N LEU A 80 -6.34 -20.57 -18.60
CA LEU A 80 -6.20 -19.23 -19.17
C LEU A 80 -7.23 -18.27 -18.56
N ILE A 81 -8.51 -18.65 -18.54
CA ILE A 81 -9.59 -17.81 -18.01
C ILE A 81 -9.40 -17.55 -16.52
N ILE A 82 -9.11 -18.59 -15.72
CA ILE A 82 -8.89 -18.44 -14.29
C ILE A 82 -7.68 -17.53 -14.03
N GLY A 83 -6.58 -17.75 -14.76
CA GLY A 83 -5.38 -16.91 -14.66
C GLY A 83 -5.69 -15.44 -14.92
N LEU A 84 -6.40 -15.12 -16.00
CA LEU A 84 -6.77 -13.74 -16.34
C LEU A 84 -7.67 -13.09 -15.30
N VAL A 85 -8.73 -13.79 -14.87
CA VAL A 85 -9.69 -13.26 -13.88
C VAL A 85 -8.99 -13.02 -12.55
N LEU A 86 -8.18 -13.98 -12.09
CA LEU A 86 -7.48 -13.88 -10.82
C LEU A 86 -6.40 -12.78 -10.86
N ALA A 87 -5.67 -12.65 -11.98
CA ALA A 87 -4.71 -11.56 -12.19
C ALA A 87 -5.39 -10.20 -12.14
N ALA A 88 -6.53 -10.05 -12.83
CA ALA A 88 -7.30 -8.81 -12.85
C ALA A 88 -7.79 -8.42 -11.44
N ILE A 89 -8.37 -9.37 -10.69
CA ILE A 89 -8.86 -9.11 -9.33
C ILE A 89 -7.70 -8.71 -8.41
N LEU A 90 -6.59 -9.42 -8.44
CA LEU A 90 -5.44 -9.15 -7.58
C LEU A 90 -4.78 -7.80 -7.91
N LEU A 91 -4.63 -7.47 -9.19
CA LEU A 91 -4.05 -6.19 -9.59
C LEU A 91 -4.99 -5.02 -9.28
N VAL A 92 -6.26 -5.10 -9.66
CA VAL A 92 -7.24 -4.03 -9.39
C VAL A 92 -7.41 -3.83 -7.88
N GLY A 93 -7.58 -4.92 -7.13
CA GLY A 93 -7.67 -4.87 -5.66
C GLY A 93 -6.38 -4.36 -5.02
N GLY A 94 -5.23 -4.84 -5.47
CA GLY A 94 -3.91 -4.45 -4.97
C GLY A 94 -3.61 -2.97 -5.18
N PHE A 95 -3.75 -2.47 -6.42
CA PHE A 95 -3.56 -1.05 -6.72
C PHE A 95 -4.62 -0.18 -6.04
N GLY A 96 -5.88 -0.62 -5.95
CA GLY A 96 -6.92 0.09 -5.23
C GLY A 96 -6.60 0.28 -3.74
N LEU A 97 -6.13 -0.78 -3.08
CA LEU A 97 -5.72 -0.74 -1.67
C LEU A 97 -4.47 0.12 -1.43
N ILE A 98 -3.50 0.08 -2.33
CA ILE A 98 -2.31 0.96 -2.27
C ILE A 98 -2.76 2.42 -2.40
N GLN A 99 -3.61 2.73 -3.38
CA GLN A 99 -4.10 4.09 -3.58
C GLN A 99 -4.90 4.60 -2.37
N TYR A 100 -5.73 3.74 -1.78
CA TYR A 100 -6.44 4.05 -0.54
C TYR A 100 -5.47 4.28 0.64
N GLY A 101 -4.43 3.47 0.78
CA GLY A 101 -3.39 3.63 1.79
C GLY A 101 -2.62 4.95 1.67
N ARG A 102 -2.50 5.50 0.46
CA ARG A 102 -1.84 6.79 0.17
C ARG A 102 -2.70 8.02 0.43
N ARG A 103 -3.97 7.87 0.81
CA ARG A 103 -4.90 9.01 1.03
C ARG A 103 -4.36 10.06 2.02
N TYR A 104 -3.70 9.62 3.09
CA TYR A 104 -3.19 10.51 4.13
C TYR A 104 -1.97 11.30 3.68
N TYR A 105 -1.16 10.74 2.78
CA TYR A 105 -0.06 11.46 2.13
C TYR A 105 -0.61 12.57 1.22
N TYR A 106 -1.66 12.28 0.44
CA TYR A 106 -2.27 13.30 -0.41
C TYR A 106 -2.90 14.44 0.40
N GLN A 107 -3.53 14.13 1.54
CA GLN A 107 -4.02 15.13 2.48
C GLN A 107 -2.89 16.00 3.04
N TYR A 108 -1.82 15.38 3.54
CA TYR A 108 -0.64 16.09 4.03
C TYR A 108 -0.05 17.04 2.98
N ARG A 109 0.10 16.57 1.74
CA ARG A 109 0.62 17.37 0.63
C ARG A 109 -0.30 18.55 0.28
N ALA A 110 -1.62 18.37 0.36
CA ALA A 110 -2.58 19.43 0.12
C ALA A 110 -2.58 20.50 1.23
N GLU A 111 -2.42 20.07 2.49
CA GLU A 111 -2.40 20.96 3.67
C GLU A 111 -1.10 21.75 3.79
N THR A 112 0.04 21.12 3.51
CA THR A 112 1.35 21.71 3.79
C THR A 112 2.10 22.18 2.55
N GLY A 113 1.68 21.77 1.35
CA GLY A 113 2.42 21.99 0.09
C GLY A 113 3.73 21.20 0.00
N ARG A 114 4.12 20.47 1.05
CA ARG A 114 5.35 19.68 1.13
C ARG A 114 5.12 18.31 0.50
N VAL A 115 6.16 17.74 -0.10
CA VAL A 115 6.09 16.50 -0.90
C VAL A 115 6.60 15.26 -0.14
N ASN A 116 6.91 15.46 1.14
CA ASN A 116 7.78 14.62 1.95
C ASN A 116 7.00 13.55 2.72
#